data_AF-A0A7C3L0Z0-F1
#
_entry.id   AF-A0A7C3L0Z0-F1
#
_cell.length_a   1.000
_cell.length_b   1.000
_cell.length_c   1.000
_cell.angle_alpha   90.00
_cell.angle_beta   90.00
_cell.angle_gamma   90.00
#
_symmetry.space_group_name_H-M   'P 1'
#
loop_
_entity.id
_entity.type
_entity.pdbx_description
1 polymer ?
#
loop_
_entity_poly.entity_id
_entity_poly.type
_entity_poly.pdbx_seq_one_letter_code
_entity_poly.pdbx_strand_id
1 'polypeptide(L)' 'MYNVAFVQDEKCVAQKGCRLCIMYCPEADCIKLDTRKMKAYVVIEKCKGCELCVVVC' A
#
# COMPACT_ATOMS: atom_id res chain seq x y z
N MET A 1 9.44 2.16 18.14
CA MET A 1 9.63 2.26 16.68
C MET A 1 9.01 1.03 16.05
N TYR A 2 8.01 1.18 15.20
CA TYR A 2 7.50 0.08 14.39
C TYR A 2 7.85 0.35 12.92
N ASN A 3 8.10 -0.71 12.16
CA ASN A 3 8.35 -0.61 10.73
C ASN A 3 7.07 -0.16 10.02
N VAL A 4 7.20 0.76 9.07
CA VAL A 4 6.09 1.26 8.25
C VAL A 4 6.36 0.90 6.80
N ALA A 5 5.35 0.35 6.13
CA ALA A 5 5.43 0.04 4.72
C ALA A 5 5.52 1.31 3.87
N PHE A 6 6.33 1.28 2.81
CA PHE A 6 6.51 2.38 1.87
C PHE A 6 6.31 1.87 0.44
N VAL A 7 5.51 2.60 -0.35
CA VAL A 7 5.28 2.28 -1.77
C VAL A 7 6.26 3.09 -2.61
N GLN A 8 7.04 2.39 -3.44
CA GLN A 8 7.89 3.03 -4.45
C GLN A 8 7.06 3.34 -5.70
N ASP A 9 6.80 4.63 -5.96
CA ASP A 9 5.99 5.09 -7.09
C ASP A 9 6.45 4.52 -8.45
N GLU A 10 7.77 4.34 -8.62
CA GLU A 10 8.39 3.79 -9.83
C GLU A 10 8.00 2.34 -10.12
N LYS A 11 7.83 1.53 -9.07
CA LYS A 11 7.49 0.09 -9.18
C LYS A 11 5.99 -0.16 -9.11
N CYS A 12 5.23 0.76 -8.54
CA CYS A 12 3.79 0.61 -8.41
C CYS A 12 3.12 0.62 -9.79
N VAL A 13 2.31 -0.41 -10.08
CA VAL A 13 1.52 -0.55 -11.31
C VAL A 13 0.01 -0.36 -11.09
N ALA A 14 -0.37 0.35 -10.02
CA ALA A 14 -1.77 0.62 -9.70
C ALA A 14 -2.50 1.38 -10.84
N GLN A 15 -1.77 2.16 -11.65
CA GLN A 15 -2.29 2.81 -12.85
C GLN A 15 -2.76 1.83 -13.93
N LYS A 16 -2.23 0.60 -13.94
CA LYS A 16 -2.69 -0.50 -14.83
C LYS A 16 -3.83 -1.31 -14.20
N GLY A 17 -4.26 -0.94 -12.99
CA GLY A 17 -5.37 -1.58 -12.30
C GLY A 17 -4.97 -2.62 -11.23
N CYS A 18 -3.72 -2.64 -10.79
CA CYS A 18 -3.35 -3.46 -9.63
C CYS A 18 -3.93 -2.89 -8.32
N ARG A 19 -4.55 -3.74 -7.49
CA ARG A 19 -5.03 -3.42 -6.13
C ARG A 19 -4.64 -4.47 -5.08
N LEU A 20 -3.63 -5.30 -5.36
CA LEU A 20 -3.24 -6.43 -4.50
C LEU A 20 -2.92 -5.99 -3.07
N CYS A 21 -1.99 -5.05 -2.89
CA CYS A 21 -1.61 -4.56 -1.57
C CYS A 21 -2.77 -3.92 -0.79
N ILE A 22 -3.73 -3.28 -1.47
CA ILE A 22 -4.94 -2.70 -0.86
C ILE A 22 -5.86 -3.82 -0.36
N MET A 23 -6.06 -4.87 -1.16
CA MET A 23 -6.95 -5.98 -0.84
C MET A 23 -6.39 -6.91 0.27
N TYR A 24 -5.08 -7.10 0.30
CA TYR A 24 -4.41 -8.02 1.23
C TYR A 24 -4.01 -7.36 2.56
N CYS A 25 -4.10 -6.03 2.66
CA CYS A 25 -3.82 -5.39 3.93
C CYS A 25 -4.91 -5.77 4.95
N PRO A 26 -4.56 -6.35 6.11
CA PRO A 26 -5.55 -6.72 7.13
C PRO A 26 -6.17 -5.48 7.80
N GLU A 27 -5.50 -4.33 7.72
CA GLU A 27 -5.96 -3.08 8.30
C GLU A 27 -6.78 -2.29 7.27
N ALA A 28 -8.04 -2.02 7.61
CA ALA A 28 -8.95 -1.29 6.75
C ALA A 28 -8.42 0.13 6.49
N ASP A 29 -8.49 0.55 5.22
CA ASP A 29 -8.08 1.89 4.80
C ASP A 29 -6.59 2.22 5.08
N CYS A 30 -5.73 1.22 5.36
CA CYS A 30 -4.31 1.45 5.58
C CYS A 30 -3.54 1.74 4.28
N ILE A 31 -3.93 1.12 3.16
CA ILE A 31 -3.33 1.37 1.86
C ILE A 31 -4.43 1.84 0.92
N LYS A 32 -4.21 2.97 0.26
CA LYS A 32 -5.21 3.62 -0.59
C LYS A 32 -4.64 3.94 -1.95
N LEU A 33 -5.53 4.07 -2.94
CA LEU A 33 -5.18 4.58 -4.26
C LEU A 33 -5.22 6.12 -4.23
N ASP A 34 -4.11 6.76 -4.57
CA ASP A 34 -4.08 8.17 -4.94
C ASP A 34 -4.72 8.31 -6.32
N THR A 35 -5.89 8.93 -6.40
CA THR A 35 -6.63 9.13 -7.65
C THR A 35 -6.01 10.17 -8.57
N ARG A 36 -5.08 11.00 -8.08
CA ARG A 36 -4.36 11.99 -8.89
C ARG A 36 -3.18 11.37 -9.61
N LYS A 37 -2.39 10.57 -8.89
CA LYS A 37 -1.19 9.89 -9.43
C LYS A 37 -1.48 8.51 -9.99
N MET A 38 -2.62 7.93 -9.64
CA MET A 38 -2.97 6.53 -9.90
C MET A 38 -1.93 5.56 -9.29
N LYS A 39 -1.45 5.88 -8.08
CA LYS A 39 -0.44 5.11 -7.33
C LYS A 39 -0.97 4.75 -5.94
N ALA A 40 -0.56 3.61 -5.41
CA ALA A 40 -0.92 3.25 -4.04
C ALA A 40 -0.07 4.05 -3.03
N TYR A 41 -0.64 4.44 -1.90
CA TYR A 41 0.09 5.06 -0.80
C TYR A 41 -0.36 4.44 0.53
N VAL A 42 0.54 4.48 1.52
CA VAL A 42 0.30 3.96 2.87
C VAL A 42 -0.08 5.10 3.81
N VAL A 43 -1.15 4.91 4.56
CA VAL A 43 -1.53 5.78 5.67
C VAL A 43 -0.68 5.38 6.88
N ILE A 44 0.37 6.16 7.15
CA ILE A 44 1.41 5.85 8.15
C ILE A 44 0.82 5.59 9.54
N GLU A 45 -0.19 6.36 9.94
CA GLU A 45 -0.86 6.25 11.25
C GLU A 45 -1.64 4.93 11.42
N LYS A 46 -2.01 4.28 10.32
CA LYS A 46 -2.74 3.01 10.33
C LYS A 46 -1.83 1.79 10.18
N CYS A 47 -0.65 1.96 9.59
CA CYS A 47 0.25 0.84 9.33
C CYS A 47 0.71 0.18 10.63
N LYS A 48 0.50 -1.13 10.75
CA LYS A 48 0.93 -1.95 11.91
C LYS A 48 2.25 -2.69 11.69
N GLY A 49 2.89 -2.52 10.53
CA GLY A 49 4.17 -3.18 10.22
C GLY A 49 4.08 -4.70 10.10
N CYS A 50 2.94 -5.25 9.63
CA CYS A 50 2.73 -6.70 9.48
C CYS A 50 3.36 -7.32 8.24
N GLU A 51 3.91 -6.50 7.33
CA GLU A 51 4.66 -6.91 6.12
C GLU A 51 3.90 -7.75 5.07
N LEU A 52 2.63 -8.11 5.32
CA LEU A 52 1.80 -8.89 4.38
C LEU A 52 1.70 -8.24 2.99
N CYS A 53 1.56 -6.92 2.93
CA CYS A 53 1.49 -6.19 1.67
C CYS A 53 2.82 -6.16 0.90
N VAL A 54 3.96 -6.38 1.56
CA VAL A 54 5.30 -6.47 0.94
C VAL A 54 5.54 -7.86 0.38
N VAL A 55 5.02 -8.91 1.03
CA VAL A 55 5.15 -10.30 0.56
C VAL A 55 4.35 -10.56 -0.72
N VAL A 56 3.18 -9.92 -0.85
CA VAL A 56 2.26 -10.15 -1.99
C VAL A 56 2.51 -9.27 -3.21
N CYS A 57 3.24 -8.15 -3.06
CA CYS A 57 3.35 -7.09 -4.08
C CYS A 57 4.72 -7.02 -4.76
#